data_AF-A0A9J7MHI4-F1
#
_entry.id   AF-A0A9J7MHI4-F1
#
_cell.length_a   1.000
_cell.length_b   1.000
_cell.length_c   1.000
_cell.angle_alpha   90.00
_cell.angle_beta   90.00
_cell.angle_gamma   90.00
#
_symmetry.space_group_name_H-M   'P 1'
#
loop_
_entity.id
_entity.type
_entity.pdbx_description
1 polymer ?
#
loop_
_entity_poly.entity_id
_entity_poly.type
_entity_poly.pdbx_seq_one_letter_code
_entity_poly.pdbx_strand_id
1 'polypeptide(L)'
;MGYSLQRFLSRVDDNLLCGICAAVLKDAVVTPCGHSFCEHCLDTWLNQTERRTCPECRSGMLPHEARPVIALRSLISGLSIECLHRVRGCRMTLKLEDEQRHQAECGYSPAQCSTCGDTMDRYRLANHELQCSKVTAEKEEKGDADFLTRRKNSASGRFDLALSELACRVATLEVQLKQTRHELEMSRARNRRLERELQRRKSELEAQKSEMRGTSGRCDTQLTTFQSASQLSQFISRYLLIKPHYVNKDHVFRSIRDYFDHYIAGGDGMYHNDVHALVATAYASNWFSPSQRLCIQQWLRTLSRRSQEITGHRTNMPDILPLTS
;
A
#
# COMPACT_ATOMS: atom_id res chain seq x y z
N MET A 1 -34.46 7.21 -6.87
CA MET A 1 -33.43 6.20 -6.51
C MET A 1 -32.02 6.78 -6.75
N GLY A 2 -30.98 6.17 -6.18
CA GLY A 2 -29.57 6.58 -6.33
C GLY A 2 -28.97 6.34 -7.72
N TYR A 3 -27.68 6.69 -7.89
CA TYR A 3 -26.94 6.47 -9.14
C TYR A 3 -26.31 5.07 -9.20
N SER A 4 -26.52 4.34 -10.31
CA SER A 4 -25.95 2.99 -10.49
C SER A 4 -24.42 3.01 -10.45
N LEU A 5 -23.83 2.04 -9.75
CA LEU A 5 -22.37 1.89 -9.58
C LEU A 5 -21.63 1.70 -10.91
N GLN A 6 -22.27 1.03 -11.87
CA GLN A 6 -21.69 0.75 -13.19
C GLN A 6 -21.44 2.03 -14.02
N ARG A 7 -21.99 3.18 -13.60
CA ARG A 7 -21.83 4.45 -14.31
C ARG A 7 -20.50 5.15 -14.02
N PHE A 8 -19.85 4.79 -12.91
CA PHE A 8 -18.64 5.45 -12.45
C PHE A 8 -17.40 4.69 -12.93
N LEU A 9 -16.39 5.44 -13.39
CA LEU A 9 -15.14 4.85 -13.88
C LEU A 9 -14.21 4.41 -12.75
N SER A 10 -14.21 5.16 -11.65
CA SER A 10 -13.42 4.83 -10.46
C SER A 10 -14.26 4.04 -9.47
N ARG A 11 -13.58 3.23 -8.64
CA ARG A 11 -14.22 2.61 -7.49
C ARG A 11 -14.79 3.71 -6.59
N VAL A 12 -16.10 3.66 -6.37
CA VAL A 12 -16.80 4.57 -5.45
C VAL A 12 -16.60 4.05 -4.03
N ASP A 13 -16.38 4.97 -3.09
CA ASP A 13 -16.24 4.65 -1.67
C ASP A 13 -17.58 4.11 -1.12
N ASP A 14 -17.53 3.05 -0.32
CA ASP A 14 -18.71 2.40 0.25
C ASP A 14 -19.50 3.36 1.17
N ASN A 15 -18.84 4.38 1.74
CA ASN A 15 -19.49 5.44 2.53
C ASN A 15 -20.38 6.38 1.70
N LEU A 16 -20.27 6.33 0.36
CA LEU A 16 -21.12 7.11 -0.56
C LEU A 16 -22.32 6.30 -1.07
N LEU A 17 -22.54 5.10 -0.54
CA LEU A 17 -23.64 4.23 -0.93
C LEU A 17 -24.85 4.44 -0.01
N CYS A 18 -26.03 4.35 -0.60
CA CYS A 18 -27.28 4.41 0.14
C CYS A 18 -27.60 3.06 0.78
N GLY A 19 -27.84 3.02 2.09
CA GLY A 19 -28.25 1.80 2.81
C GLY A 19 -29.61 1.21 2.41
N ILE A 20 -30.42 1.92 1.60
CA ILE A 20 -31.72 1.43 1.09
C ILE A 20 -31.57 0.84 -0.32
N CYS A 21 -31.06 1.63 -1.28
CA CYS A 21 -31.01 1.21 -2.68
C CYS A 21 -29.66 0.62 -3.12
N ALA A 22 -28.67 0.52 -2.21
CA ALA A 22 -27.33 0.00 -2.46
C ALA A 22 -26.61 0.65 -3.68
N ALA A 23 -26.96 1.89 -3.98
CA ALA A 23 -26.44 2.68 -5.10
C ALA A 23 -25.84 3.99 -4.57
N VAL A 24 -25.05 4.69 -5.39
CA VAL A 24 -24.40 5.94 -4.98
C VAL A 24 -25.46 6.98 -4.63
N LEU A 25 -25.28 7.67 -3.49
CA LEU A 25 -26.25 8.60 -2.94
C LEU A 25 -26.61 9.68 -3.97
N LYS A 26 -27.91 9.77 -4.31
CA LYS A 26 -28.46 10.89 -5.06
C LYS A 26 -29.15 11.84 -4.10
N ASP A 27 -28.77 13.11 -4.17
CA ASP A 27 -29.30 14.15 -3.28
C ASP A 27 -29.15 13.74 -1.81
N ALA A 28 -27.92 13.40 -1.39
CA ALA A 28 -27.63 12.85 -0.07
C ALA A 28 -28.25 13.68 1.08
N VAL A 29 -28.91 12.97 2.01
CA VAL A 29 -29.44 13.49 3.27
C VAL A 29 -28.89 12.67 4.44
N VAL A 30 -28.65 13.32 5.58
CA VAL A 30 -28.22 12.68 6.82
C VAL A 30 -29.34 12.73 7.85
N THR A 31 -29.52 11.61 8.53
CA THR A 31 -30.45 11.46 9.65
C THR A 31 -29.81 11.94 10.96
N PRO A 32 -30.59 12.28 12.00
CA PRO A 32 -30.03 12.70 13.30
C PRO A 32 -29.11 11.67 13.96
N CYS A 33 -29.29 10.38 13.64
CA CYS A 33 -28.43 9.30 14.12
C CYS A 33 -27.13 9.15 13.30
N GLY A 34 -26.92 9.94 12.24
CA GLY A 34 -25.68 9.99 11.46
C GLY A 34 -25.68 9.15 10.17
N HIS A 35 -26.70 8.34 9.90
CA HIS A 35 -26.78 7.55 8.67
C HIS A 35 -27.24 8.39 7.47
N SER A 36 -26.70 8.08 6.29
CA SER A 36 -26.91 8.84 5.06
C SER A 36 -27.68 8.04 4.01
N PHE A 37 -28.67 8.67 3.38
CA PHE A 37 -29.53 8.05 2.38
C PHE A 37 -29.77 8.99 1.19
N CYS A 38 -30.28 8.45 0.08
CA CYS A 38 -30.82 9.31 -0.97
C CYS A 38 -32.10 9.98 -0.44
N GLU A 39 -32.30 11.26 -0.73
CA GLU A 39 -33.49 12.02 -0.29
C GLU A 39 -34.79 11.28 -0.61
N HIS A 40 -34.96 10.86 -1.86
CA HIS A 40 -36.13 10.12 -2.31
C HIS A 40 -36.28 8.75 -1.63
N CYS A 41 -35.18 8.05 -1.34
CA CYS A 41 -35.23 6.73 -0.70
C CYS A 41 -35.70 6.84 0.75
N LEU A 42 -35.16 7.81 1.49
CA LEU A 42 -35.56 8.06 2.87
C LEU A 42 -37.00 8.55 2.97
N ASP A 43 -37.41 9.46 2.09
CA ASP A 43 -38.79 9.97 2.05
C ASP A 43 -39.79 8.85 1.77
N THR A 44 -39.50 8.00 0.78
CA THR A 44 -40.34 6.82 0.49
C THR A 44 -40.46 5.89 1.71
N TRP A 45 -39.35 5.62 2.40
CA TRP A 45 -39.34 4.77 3.60
C TRP A 45 -40.19 5.35 4.74
N LEU A 46 -40.03 6.65 5.03
CA LEU A 46 -40.75 7.31 6.12
C LEU A 46 -42.25 7.47 5.83
N ASN A 47 -42.64 7.52 4.55
CA ASN A 47 -44.04 7.57 4.13
C ASN A 47 -44.72 6.19 4.10
N GLN A 48 -43.96 5.11 3.89
CA GLN A 48 -44.48 3.74 3.85
C GLN A 48 -44.60 3.08 5.22
N THR A 49 -43.76 3.48 6.17
CA THR A 49 -43.68 2.81 7.48
C THR A 49 -44.50 3.57 8.51
N GLU A 50 -45.45 2.90 9.18
CA GLU A 50 -46.20 3.49 10.32
C GLU A 50 -45.26 3.98 11.44
N ARG A 51 -44.06 3.39 11.53
CA ARG A 51 -43.02 3.75 12.48
C ARG A 51 -41.95 4.58 11.76
N ARG A 52 -41.92 5.87 12.04
CA ARG A 52 -40.93 6.82 11.49
C ARG A 52 -39.56 6.57 12.13
N THR A 53 -38.81 5.63 11.56
CA THR A 53 -37.52 5.18 12.09
C THR A 53 -36.44 5.11 11.00
N CYS A 54 -35.19 5.29 11.40
CA CYS A 54 -34.02 5.11 10.54
C CYS A 54 -33.97 3.66 9.98
N PRO A 55 -33.77 3.46 8.66
CA PRO A 55 -33.65 2.13 8.06
C PRO A 55 -32.51 1.26 8.63
N GLU A 56 -31.40 1.89 9.05
CA GLU A 56 -30.19 1.16 9.49
C GLU A 56 -30.21 0.83 10.98
N CYS A 57 -30.39 1.83 11.84
CA CYS A 57 -30.32 1.65 13.30
C CYS A 57 -31.67 1.63 14.01
N ARG A 58 -32.78 1.82 13.27
CA ARG A 58 -34.17 1.86 13.80
C ARG A 58 -34.44 2.95 14.84
N SER A 59 -33.54 3.92 15.02
CA SER A 59 -33.79 5.10 15.85
C SER A 59 -34.99 5.88 15.32
N GLY A 60 -35.88 6.31 16.22
CA GLY A 60 -37.02 7.16 15.88
C GLY A 60 -36.57 8.50 15.31
N MET A 61 -37.22 8.97 14.26
CA MET A 61 -36.93 10.25 13.61
C MET A 61 -38.15 10.77 12.85
N LEU A 62 -38.23 12.07 12.63
CA LEU A 62 -39.24 12.72 11.81
C LEU A 62 -38.65 13.13 10.45
N PRO A 63 -39.46 13.20 9.37
CA PRO A 63 -38.96 13.53 8.03
C PRO A 63 -38.19 14.86 7.95
N HIS A 64 -38.63 15.89 8.69
CA HIS A 64 -37.99 17.21 8.69
C HIS A 64 -36.66 17.27 9.46
N GLU A 65 -36.31 16.22 10.19
CA GLU A 65 -35.04 16.14 10.91
C GLU A 65 -33.89 15.67 10.01
N ALA A 66 -34.21 15.08 8.85
CA ALA A 66 -33.22 14.75 7.85
C ALA A 66 -32.69 16.02 7.18
N ARG A 67 -31.37 16.19 7.14
CA ARG A 67 -30.73 17.40 6.58
C ARG A 67 -29.93 17.06 5.33
N PRO A 68 -30.00 17.87 4.26
CA PRO A 68 -29.14 17.73 3.09
C PRO A 68 -27.65 17.84 3.47
N VAL A 69 -26.82 16.93 2.94
CA VAL A 69 -25.37 16.99 3.12
C VAL A 69 -24.72 17.53 1.87
N ILE A 70 -24.57 18.86 1.80
CA ILE A 70 -24.03 19.55 0.61
C ILE A 70 -22.62 19.05 0.26
N ALA A 71 -21.78 18.77 1.27
CA ALA A 71 -20.44 18.24 1.06
C ALA A 71 -20.44 16.89 0.34
N LEU A 72 -21.33 15.95 0.74
CA LEU A 72 -21.46 14.66 0.05
C LEU A 72 -22.01 14.83 -1.36
N ARG A 73 -23.02 15.69 -1.54
CA ARG A 73 -23.55 16.01 -2.87
C ARG A 73 -22.45 16.55 -3.79
N SER A 74 -21.61 17.47 -3.32
CA SER A 74 -20.48 18.02 -4.08
C SER A 74 -19.41 16.97 -4.41
N LEU A 75 -19.06 16.10 -3.46
CA LEU A 75 -18.11 15.01 -3.71
C LEU A 75 -18.61 14.04 -4.79
N ILE A 76 -19.88 13.65 -4.72
CA ILE A 76 -20.50 12.73 -5.69
C ILE A 76 -20.61 13.39 -7.07
N SER A 77 -20.98 14.67 -7.13
CA SER A 77 -21.01 15.47 -8.36
C SER A 77 -19.65 15.57 -9.05
N GLY A 78 -18.55 15.51 -8.28
CA GLY A 78 -17.18 15.52 -8.81
C GLY A 78 -16.70 14.18 -9.36
N LEU A 79 -17.46 13.08 -9.21
CA LEU A 79 -17.07 11.77 -9.71
C LEU A 79 -17.18 11.68 -11.23
N SER A 80 -16.25 10.94 -11.83
CA SER A 80 -16.18 10.74 -13.28
C SER A 80 -17.11 9.62 -13.74
N ILE A 81 -17.92 9.92 -14.76
CA ILE A 81 -18.85 9.00 -15.41
C ILE A 81 -18.60 8.93 -16.92
N GLU A 82 -19.03 7.82 -17.52
CA GLU A 82 -19.14 7.71 -18.98
C GLU A 82 -20.49 8.27 -19.46
N CYS A 83 -20.51 8.83 -20.67
CA CYS A 83 -21.75 9.27 -21.30
C CYS A 83 -22.76 8.12 -21.45
N LEU A 84 -24.05 8.42 -21.21
CA LEU A 84 -25.16 7.46 -21.40
C LEU A 84 -25.21 6.87 -22.82
N HIS A 85 -24.74 7.63 -23.82
CA HIS A 85 -24.70 7.21 -25.22
C HIS A 85 -23.42 6.46 -25.60
N ARG A 86 -22.71 5.88 -24.64
CA ARG A 86 -21.52 5.05 -24.90
C ARG A 86 -21.80 3.89 -25.83
N VAL A 87 -22.95 3.23 -25.64
CA VAL A 87 -23.41 2.14 -26.52
C VAL A 87 -23.66 2.60 -27.96
N ARG A 88 -23.93 3.90 -28.17
CA ARG A 88 -24.11 4.51 -29.49
C ARG A 88 -22.80 5.04 -30.09
N GLY A 89 -21.70 5.01 -29.34
CA GLY A 89 -20.37 5.44 -29.79
C GLY A 89 -19.78 6.64 -29.05
N CYS A 90 -20.50 7.26 -28.10
CA CYS A 90 -19.95 8.38 -27.34
C CYS A 90 -18.89 7.92 -26.34
N ARG A 91 -17.62 8.29 -26.54
CA ARG A 91 -16.51 7.96 -25.62
C ARG A 91 -16.21 9.04 -24.59
N MET A 92 -17.11 10.02 -24.45
CA MET A 92 -16.88 11.14 -23.54
C MET A 92 -16.91 10.66 -22.08
N THR A 93 -15.87 11.05 -21.34
CA THR A 93 -15.79 10.92 -19.90
C THR A 93 -15.89 12.32 -19.30
N LEU A 94 -16.77 12.49 -18.34
CA LEU A 94 -17.07 13.78 -17.74
C LEU A 94 -17.41 13.61 -16.27
N LYS A 95 -17.44 14.71 -15.53
CA LYS A 95 -17.96 14.70 -14.17
C LYS A 95 -19.48 14.57 -14.18
N LEU A 96 -20.02 13.98 -13.12
CA LEU A 96 -21.47 13.85 -12.95
C LEU A 96 -22.19 15.20 -13.00
N GLU A 97 -21.60 16.28 -12.47
CA GLU A 97 -22.16 17.65 -12.54
C GLU A 97 -22.36 18.16 -13.98
N ASP A 98 -21.51 17.72 -14.90
CA ASP A 98 -21.54 18.18 -16.29
C ASP A 98 -22.44 17.31 -17.19
N GLU A 99 -23.07 16.27 -16.62
CA GLU A 99 -23.86 15.28 -17.37
C GLU A 99 -24.94 15.93 -18.21
N GLN A 100 -25.74 16.81 -17.60
CA GLN A 100 -26.87 17.45 -18.26
C GLN A 100 -26.41 18.35 -19.42
N ARG A 101 -25.33 19.11 -19.21
CA ARG A 101 -24.75 19.96 -20.26
C ARG A 101 -24.26 19.11 -21.43
N HIS A 102 -23.52 18.03 -21.14
CA HIS A 102 -23.08 17.12 -22.18
C HIS A 102 -24.24 16.45 -22.90
N GLN A 103 -25.30 16.03 -22.21
CA GLN A 103 -26.46 15.37 -22.83
C GLN A 103 -27.19 16.31 -23.82
N ALA A 104 -27.29 17.59 -23.48
CA ALA A 104 -27.88 18.61 -24.36
C ALA A 104 -27.08 18.78 -25.66
N GLU A 105 -25.77 18.61 -25.62
CA GLU A 105 -24.86 18.84 -26.76
C GLU A 105 -24.33 17.53 -27.39
N CYS A 106 -24.64 16.37 -26.81
CA CYS A 106 -24.07 15.10 -27.22
C CYS A 106 -24.45 14.77 -28.66
N GLY A 107 -23.46 14.64 -29.54
CA GLY A 107 -23.67 14.27 -30.95
C GLY A 107 -24.30 12.88 -31.12
N TYR A 108 -24.09 11.97 -30.17
CA TYR A 108 -24.65 10.61 -30.19
C TYR A 108 -26.02 10.50 -29.52
N SER A 109 -26.57 11.62 -29.04
CA SER A 109 -27.94 11.66 -28.52
C SER A 109 -28.91 11.34 -29.66
N PRO A 110 -29.94 10.51 -29.41
CA PRO A 110 -31.02 10.32 -30.37
C PRO A 110 -31.69 11.67 -30.67
N ALA A 111 -31.91 11.93 -31.95
CA ALA A 111 -32.64 13.06 -32.47
C ALA A 111 -33.56 12.56 -33.59
N GLN A 112 -34.79 13.07 -33.61
CA GLN A 112 -35.79 12.72 -34.61
C GLN A 112 -35.83 13.81 -35.68
N CYS A 113 -35.84 13.42 -36.96
CA CYS A 113 -36.09 14.37 -38.03
C CYS A 113 -37.54 14.86 -37.96
N SER A 114 -37.74 16.18 -37.95
CA SER A 114 -39.07 16.80 -37.84
C SER A 114 -39.99 16.47 -39.01
N THR A 115 -39.45 16.18 -40.18
CA THR A 115 -40.25 15.95 -41.40
C THR A 115 -40.48 14.48 -41.68
N CYS A 116 -39.45 13.63 -41.61
CA CYS A 116 -39.62 12.20 -41.91
C CYS A 116 -39.99 11.33 -40.72
N GLY A 117 -39.70 11.79 -39.49
CA GLY A 117 -39.93 11.04 -38.26
C GLY A 117 -38.85 10.00 -37.94
N ASP A 118 -37.81 9.86 -38.78
CA ASP A 118 -36.74 8.90 -38.53
C ASP A 118 -35.88 9.34 -37.34
N THR A 119 -35.49 8.36 -36.51
CA THR A 119 -34.62 8.58 -35.35
C THR A 119 -33.18 8.21 -35.68
N MET A 120 -32.26 9.12 -35.42
CA MET A 120 -30.82 8.92 -35.65
C MET A 120 -29.99 9.68 -34.62
N ASP A 121 -28.66 9.57 -34.71
CA ASP A 121 -27.78 10.35 -33.84
C ASP A 121 -27.77 11.82 -34.27
N ARG A 122 -27.75 12.74 -33.30
CA ARG A 122 -27.75 14.20 -33.53
C ARG A 122 -26.65 14.64 -34.50
N TYR A 123 -25.48 14.02 -34.48
CA TYR A 123 -24.37 14.33 -35.40
C TYR A 123 -24.68 13.95 -36.86
N ARG A 124 -25.57 12.97 -37.08
CA ARG A 124 -26.02 12.55 -38.42
C ARG A 124 -27.21 13.36 -38.92
N LEU A 125 -27.98 13.97 -38.01
CA LEU A 125 -29.23 14.67 -38.34
C LEU A 125 -28.99 15.78 -39.37
N ALA A 126 -27.95 16.60 -39.20
CA ALA A 126 -27.65 17.70 -40.14
C ALA A 126 -27.39 17.20 -41.57
N ASN A 127 -26.68 16.09 -41.73
CA ASN A 127 -26.44 15.51 -43.05
C ASN A 127 -27.69 14.81 -43.60
N HIS A 128 -28.47 14.15 -42.74
CA HIS A 128 -29.75 13.57 -43.14
C HIS A 128 -30.72 14.64 -43.62
N GLU A 129 -30.88 15.76 -42.92
CA GLU A 129 -31.77 16.86 -43.34
C GLU A 129 -31.43 17.38 -44.73
N LEU A 130 -30.15 17.40 -45.11
CA LEU A 130 -29.69 17.79 -46.44
C LEU A 130 -29.98 16.73 -47.53
N GLN A 131 -30.13 15.47 -47.15
CA GLN A 131 -30.33 14.32 -48.05
C GLN A 131 -31.74 13.72 -47.97
N CYS A 132 -32.56 14.14 -47.01
CA CYS A 132 -33.86 13.56 -46.71
C CYS A 132 -34.89 13.98 -47.76
N SER A 133 -35.48 13.00 -48.44
CA SER A 133 -36.42 13.21 -49.54
C SER A 133 -37.64 14.07 -49.14
N LYS A 134 -38.12 13.91 -47.88
CA LYS A 134 -39.27 14.68 -47.39
C LYS A 134 -38.87 16.11 -47.00
N VAL A 135 -37.70 16.32 -46.39
CA VAL A 135 -37.18 17.66 -46.06
C VAL A 135 -36.87 18.44 -47.35
N THR A 136 -36.32 17.77 -48.36
CA THR A 136 -36.02 18.40 -49.65
C THR A 136 -37.29 18.83 -50.37
N ALA A 137 -38.34 17.99 -50.34
CA ALA A 137 -39.64 18.35 -50.93
C ALA A 137 -40.25 19.59 -50.25
N GLU A 138 -40.26 19.64 -48.90
CA GLU A 138 -40.78 20.79 -48.16
C GLU A 138 -40.00 22.09 -48.40
N LYS A 139 -38.68 22.00 -48.62
CA LYS A 139 -37.83 23.17 -48.86
C LYS A 139 -37.82 23.65 -50.32
N GLU A 140 -38.01 22.74 -51.27
CA GLU A 140 -38.18 23.08 -52.69
C GLU A 140 -39.50 23.83 -52.92
N GLU A 141 -40.59 23.41 -52.26
CA GLU A 141 -41.87 24.13 -52.29
C GLU A 141 -41.78 25.55 -51.69
N LYS A 142 -40.86 25.76 -50.75
CA LYS A 142 -40.63 27.06 -50.09
C LYS A 142 -39.56 27.93 -50.75
N GLY A 143 -38.87 27.44 -51.79
CA GLY A 143 -37.87 28.21 -52.55
C GLY A 143 -36.59 28.57 -51.78
N ASP A 144 -36.08 27.69 -50.91
CA ASP A 144 -34.87 27.96 -50.09
C ASP A 144 -33.56 27.69 -50.89
N ALA A 145 -33.02 28.73 -51.54
CA ALA A 145 -31.84 28.65 -52.39
C ALA A 145 -30.52 28.32 -51.65
N ASP A 146 -30.41 28.67 -50.36
CA ASP A 146 -29.23 28.35 -49.52
C ASP A 146 -29.14 26.83 -49.25
N PHE A 147 -30.30 26.20 -49.01
CA PHE A 147 -30.37 24.76 -48.77
C PHE A 147 -29.93 23.91 -49.98
N LEU A 148 -30.34 24.29 -51.19
CA LEU A 148 -29.94 23.62 -52.43
C LEU A 148 -28.43 23.71 -52.69
N THR A 149 -27.79 24.81 -52.29
CA THR A 149 -26.34 25.03 -52.41
C THR A 149 -25.58 24.14 -51.41
N ARG A 150 -26.02 24.07 -50.15
CA ARG A 150 -25.42 23.18 -49.13
C ARG A 150 -25.51 21.71 -49.52
N ARG A 151 -26.65 21.27 -50.06
CA ARG A 151 -26.85 19.89 -50.53
C ARG A 151 -25.86 19.46 -51.60
N LYS A 152 -25.53 20.34 -52.56
CA LYS A 152 -24.53 20.05 -53.60
C LYS A 152 -23.12 19.87 -53.02
N ASN A 153 -22.78 20.60 -51.96
CA ASN A 153 -21.47 20.54 -51.31
C ASN A 153 -21.29 19.29 -50.42
N SER A 154 -22.37 18.82 -49.77
CA SER A 154 -22.33 17.67 -48.85
C SER A 154 -22.16 16.30 -49.52
N ALA A 155 -22.27 16.20 -50.85
CA ALA A 155 -21.97 14.97 -51.59
C ALA A 155 -20.50 14.51 -51.47
N SER A 156 -19.60 15.35 -50.95
CA SER A 156 -18.20 15.02 -50.61
C SER A 156 -17.99 14.51 -49.16
N GLY A 157 -19.04 14.42 -48.34
CA GLY A 157 -19.01 14.32 -46.86
C GLY A 157 -18.47 13.04 -46.18
N ARG A 158 -17.74 12.15 -46.88
CA ARG A 158 -17.06 11.00 -46.23
C ARG A 158 -15.89 11.43 -45.31
N PHE A 159 -15.32 12.61 -45.53
CA PHE A 159 -14.21 13.14 -44.73
C PHE A 159 -14.62 13.66 -43.35
N ASP A 160 -15.83 14.20 -43.18
CA ASP A 160 -16.24 14.86 -41.93
C ASP A 160 -16.51 13.88 -40.77
N LEU A 161 -16.99 12.66 -41.07
CA LEU A 161 -17.24 11.65 -40.04
C LEU A 161 -15.93 11.15 -39.39
N ALA A 162 -14.91 10.92 -40.22
CA ALA A 162 -13.60 10.44 -39.77
C ALA A 162 -12.84 11.52 -38.97
N LEU A 163 -12.99 12.79 -39.36
CA LEU A 163 -12.45 13.94 -38.64
C LEU A 163 -13.10 14.11 -37.26
N SER A 164 -14.41 13.94 -37.17
CA SER A 164 -15.14 13.98 -35.88
C SER A 164 -14.72 12.84 -34.94
N GLU A 165 -14.55 11.62 -35.46
CA GLU A 165 -14.06 10.49 -34.68
C GLU A 165 -12.63 10.72 -34.17
N LEU A 166 -11.75 11.25 -35.02
CA LEU A 166 -10.37 11.57 -34.64
C LEU A 166 -10.32 12.68 -33.59
N ALA A 167 -11.13 13.73 -33.73
CA ALA A 167 -11.23 14.80 -32.74
C ALA A 167 -11.68 14.28 -31.36
N CYS A 168 -12.63 13.35 -31.34
CA CYS A 168 -13.07 12.70 -30.09
C CYS A 168 -11.96 11.86 -29.45
N ARG A 169 -11.18 11.14 -30.25
CA ARG A 169 -10.01 10.38 -29.76
C ARG A 169 -8.93 11.30 -29.18
N VAL A 170 -8.63 12.43 -29.83
CA VAL A 170 -7.67 13.42 -29.32
C VAL A 170 -8.12 13.98 -27.98
N ALA A 171 -9.38 14.40 -27.86
CA ALA A 171 -9.93 14.91 -26.59
C ALA A 171 -9.85 13.87 -25.46
N THR A 172 -10.10 12.59 -25.77
CA THR A 172 -9.99 11.49 -24.78
C THR A 172 -8.55 11.33 -24.29
N LEU A 173 -7.59 11.34 -25.22
CA LEU A 173 -6.16 11.21 -24.90
C LEU A 173 -5.66 12.41 -24.08
N GLU A 174 -6.15 13.63 -24.37
CA GLU A 174 -5.81 14.82 -23.59
C GLU A 174 -6.28 14.73 -22.14
N VAL A 175 -7.50 14.24 -21.90
CA VAL A 175 -8.01 14.02 -20.55
C VAL A 175 -7.20 12.94 -19.83
N GLN A 176 -6.90 11.84 -20.50
CA GLN A 176 -6.06 10.78 -19.94
C GLN A 176 -4.68 11.32 -19.56
N LEU A 177 -4.01 12.07 -20.45
CA LEU A 177 -2.71 12.70 -20.17
C LEU A 177 -2.75 13.63 -18.95
N LYS A 178 -3.81 14.43 -18.80
CA LYS A 178 -3.99 15.30 -17.61
C LYS A 178 -4.12 14.49 -16.33
N GLN A 179 -4.91 13.40 -16.35
CA GLN A 179 -5.08 12.52 -15.20
C GLN A 179 -3.77 11.81 -14.84
N THR A 180 -3.08 11.20 -15.80
CA THR A 180 -1.82 10.47 -15.53
C THR A 180 -0.74 11.42 -15.02
N ARG A 181 -0.69 12.66 -15.54
CA ARG A 181 0.22 13.69 -15.05
C ARG A 181 -0.07 14.05 -13.60
N HIS A 182 -1.35 14.24 -13.25
CA HIS A 182 -1.74 14.54 -11.88
C HIS A 182 -1.39 13.39 -10.91
N GLU A 183 -1.66 12.14 -11.30
CA GLU A 183 -1.27 10.96 -10.52
C GLU A 183 0.24 10.87 -10.31
N LEU A 184 1.04 11.14 -11.35
CA LEU A 184 2.49 11.16 -11.27
C LEU A 184 2.99 12.27 -10.33
N GLU A 185 2.41 13.46 -10.39
CA GLU A 185 2.74 14.56 -9.48
C GLU A 185 2.42 14.22 -8.02
N MET A 186 1.26 13.62 -7.76
CA MET A 186 0.85 13.16 -6.43
C MET A 186 1.77 12.04 -5.92
N SER A 187 2.13 11.09 -6.79
CA SER A 187 3.06 10.01 -6.45
C SER A 187 4.46 10.55 -6.14
N ARG A 188 4.97 11.49 -6.93
CA ARG A 188 6.24 12.19 -6.68
C ARG A 188 6.22 12.95 -5.36
N ALA A 189 5.11 13.62 -5.02
CA ALA A 189 4.96 14.32 -3.75
C ALA A 189 4.97 13.35 -2.55
N ARG A 190 4.31 12.19 -2.68
CA ARG A 190 4.36 11.12 -1.67
C ARG A 190 5.78 10.58 -1.47
N ASN A 191 6.49 10.28 -2.55
CA ASN A 191 7.88 9.80 -2.47
C ASN A 191 8.78 10.83 -1.77
N ARG A 192 8.70 12.12 -2.13
CA ARG A 192 9.44 13.18 -1.44
C ARG A 192 9.11 13.30 0.05
N ARG A 193 7.89 12.95 0.47
CA ARG A 193 7.51 12.93 1.90
C ARG A 193 8.15 11.73 2.60
N LEU A 194 8.03 10.55 2.00
CA LEU A 194 8.61 9.31 2.54
C LEU A 194 10.14 9.39 2.63
N GLU A 195 10.81 9.97 1.64
CA GLU A 195 12.27 10.19 1.66
C GLU A 195 12.70 11.08 2.82
N ARG A 196 11.96 12.18 3.08
CA ARG A 196 12.22 13.06 4.22
C ARG A 196 12.00 12.35 5.55
N GLU A 197 10.94 11.56 5.67
CA GLU A 197 10.66 10.79 6.87
C GLU A 197 11.71 9.70 7.11
N LEU A 198 12.14 9.01 6.05
CA LEU A 198 13.23 8.04 6.09
C LEU A 198 14.54 8.69 6.52
N GLN A 199 14.88 9.86 6.00
CA GLN A 199 16.07 10.60 6.41
C GLN A 199 15.99 11.02 7.88
N ARG A 200 14.82 11.45 8.37
CA ARG A 200 14.61 11.80 9.78
C ARG A 200 14.80 10.59 10.69
N ARG A 201 14.13 9.46 10.37
CA ARG A 201 14.29 8.18 11.09
C ARG A 201 15.74 7.72 11.11
N LYS A 202 16.46 7.89 10.00
CA LYS A 202 17.89 7.56 9.91
C LYS A 202 18.75 8.45 10.81
N SER A 203 18.49 9.76 10.86
CA SER A 203 19.19 10.65 11.78
C SER A 203 18.86 10.37 13.25
N GLU A 204 17.60 10.05 13.57
CA GLU A 204 17.17 9.64 14.90
C GLU A 204 17.88 8.35 15.34
N LEU A 205 17.95 7.35 14.45
CA LEU A 205 18.68 6.10 14.71
C LEU A 205 20.18 6.33 14.90
N GLU A 206 20.82 7.18 14.09
CA GLU A 206 22.25 7.50 14.26
C GLU A 206 22.51 8.31 15.55
N ALA A 207 21.60 9.21 15.94
CA ALA A 207 21.67 9.90 17.22
C ALA A 207 21.47 8.96 18.42
N GLN A 208 20.49 8.06 18.36
CA GLN A 208 20.32 7.03 19.40
C GLN A 208 21.53 6.08 19.46
N LYS A 209 22.14 5.78 18.32
CA LYS A 209 23.36 4.96 18.25
C LYS A 209 24.57 5.72 18.79
N SER A 210 24.68 7.04 18.57
CA SER A 210 25.76 7.85 19.13
C SER A 210 25.57 8.08 20.64
N GLU A 211 24.35 8.25 21.11
CA GLU A 211 23.99 8.30 22.53
C GLU A 211 24.25 6.96 23.22
N MET A 212 23.85 5.83 22.62
CA MET A 212 24.22 4.50 23.11
C MET A 212 25.74 4.30 23.11
N ARG A 213 26.47 4.78 22.09
CA ARG A 213 27.95 4.78 22.11
C ARG A 213 28.54 5.75 23.14
N GLY A 214 27.83 6.79 23.54
CA GLY A 214 28.24 7.75 24.57
C GLY A 214 28.00 7.24 26.00
N THR A 215 26.87 6.57 26.23
CA THR A 215 26.55 5.90 27.50
C THR A 215 27.28 4.57 27.65
N SER A 216 27.60 3.90 26.54
CA SER A 216 28.49 2.74 26.51
C SER A 216 29.96 3.12 26.35
N GLY A 217 30.27 4.39 26.02
CA GLY A 217 31.63 4.92 25.83
C GLY A 217 32.43 5.10 27.13
N ARG A 218 31.80 4.89 28.29
CA ARG A 218 32.49 4.71 29.57
C ARG A 218 32.61 3.25 30.00
N CYS A 219 31.96 2.32 29.31
CA CYS A 219 31.91 0.90 29.67
C CYS A 219 32.62 -0.02 28.65
N ASP A 220 32.62 0.30 27.36
CA ASP A 220 33.07 -0.63 26.32
C ASP A 220 34.60 -0.77 26.23
N THR A 221 35.39 0.26 26.57
CA THR A 221 36.85 0.12 26.59
C THR A 221 37.35 -0.73 27.76
N GLN A 222 36.52 -0.94 28.78
CA GLN A 222 36.83 -1.80 29.93
C GLN A 222 36.22 -3.20 29.83
N LEU A 223 35.19 -3.43 29.00
CA LEU A 223 34.49 -4.72 28.98
C LEU A 223 34.98 -5.74 27.93
N THR A 224 35.85 -5.36 26.98
CA THR A 224 36.43 -6.31 26.00
C THR A 224 37.92 -6.60 26.19
N THR A 225 38.58 -5.88 27.08
CA THR A 225 39.97 -6.15 27.47
C THR A 225 39.95 -6.94 28.77
N PHE A 226 39.60 -8.22 28.71
CA PHE A 226 39.71 -9.10 29.87
C PHE A 226 41.19 -9.15 30.26
N GLN A 227 41.51 -8.76 31.50
CA GLN A 227 42.90 -8.66 31.96
C GLN A 227 43.46 -10.03 32.39
N SER A 228 42.60 -11.03 32.57
CA SER A 228 42.97 -12.39 32.96
C SER A 228 41.96 -13.45 32.50
N ALA A 229 42.40 -14.70 32.40
CA ALA A 229 41.57 -15.85 32.04
C ALA A 229 40.42 -16.07 33.03
N SER A 230 40.64 -15.81 34.33
CA SER A 230 39.63 -15.97 35.39
C SER A 230 38.50 -14.94 35.27
N GLN A 231 38.81 -13.68 34.96
CA GLN A 231 37.80 -12.64 34.70
C GLN A 231 36.90 -13.00 33.51
N LEU A 232 37.50 -13.50 32.43
CA LEU A 232 36.75 -13.94 31.26
C LEU A 232 35.88 -15.17 31.58
N SER A 233 36.39 -16.12 32.37
CA SER A 233 35.65 -17.30 32.82
C SER A 233 34.42 -16.92 33.65
N GLN A 234 34.58 -16.04 34.65
CA GLN A 234 33.48 -15.56 35.48
C GLN A 234 32.42 -14.81 34.66
N PHE A 235 32.84 -14.03 33.68
CA PHE A 235 31.93 -13.33 32.78
C PHE A 235 31.07 -14.29 31.94
N ILE A 236 31.68 -15.33 31.36
CA ILE A 236 30.93 -16.35 30.61
C ILE A 236 30.00 -17.13 31.55
N SER A 237 30.47 -17.47 32.76
CA SER A 237 29.70 -18.19 33.77
C SER A 237 28.41 -17.46 34.19
N ARG A 238 28.48 -16.12 34.32
CA ARG A 238 27.31 -15.29 34.65
C ARG A 238 26.18 -15.36 33.61
N TYR A 239 26.49 -15.76 32.38
CA TYR A 239 25.60 -15.70 31.24
C TYR A 239 25.62 -17.00 30.41
N LEU A 240 25.77 -18.15 31.07
CA LEU A 240 25.96 -19.46 30.42
C LEU A 240 24.93 -19.79 29.34
N LEU A 241 23.65 -19.56 29.62
CA LEU A 241 22.54 -19.99 28.76
C LEU A 241 22.14 -18.94 27.71
N ILE A 242 22.25 -17.66 28.06
CA ILE A 242 21.82 -16.54 27.21
C ILE A 242 22.95 -15.54 27.09
N LYS A 243 23.49 -15.45 25.87
CA LYS A 243 24.54 -14.51 25.51
C LYS A 243 23.98 -13.08 25.42
N PRO A 244 24.58 -12.08 26.10
CA PRO A 244 24.15 -10.70 25.94
C PRO A 244 24.36 -10.20 24.50
N HIS A 245 23.39 -9.44 23.98
CA HIS A 245 23.38 -8.98 22.58
C HIS A 245 24.58 -8.09 22.19
N TYR A 246 25.18 -7.39 23.15
CA TYR A 246 26.33 -6.52 22.94
C TYR A 246 27.67 -7.26 22.86
N VAL A 247 27.74 -8.53 23.30
CA VAL A 247 29.00 -9.28 23.30
C VAL A 247 29.23 -9.88 21.93
N ASN A 248 30.38 -9.63 21.30
CA ASN A 248 30.75 -10.33 20.06
C ASN A 248 31.33 -11.73 20.37
N LYS A 249 30.68 -12.81 19.90
CA LYS A 249 31.11 -14.20 20.18
C LYS A 249 32.46 -14.53 19.56
N ASP A 250 32.78 -13.98 18.40
CA ASP A 250 34.02 -14.26 17.67
C ASP A 250 35.22 -13.53 18.29
N HIS A 251 34.97 -12.38 18.93
CA HIS A 251 35.96 -11.71 19.76
C HIS A 251 36.28 -12.55 21.01
N VAL A 252 35.26 -12.96 21.76
CA VAL A 252 35.44 -13.81 22.95
C VAL A 252 36.15 -15.13 22.61
N PHE A 253 35.79 -15.76 21.48
CA PHE A 253 36.45 -16.98 21.01
C PHE A 253 37.94 -16.78 20.74
N ARG A 254 38.32 -15.66 20.10
CA ARG A 254 39.73 -15.31 19.87
C ARG A 254 40.47 -15.10 21.18
N SER A 255 39.89 -14.38 22.14
CA SER A 255 40.52 -14.17 23.45
C SER A 255 40.75 -15.48 24.21
N ILE A 256 39.79 -16.42 24.19
CA ILE A 256 39.96 -17.75 24.79
C ILE A 256 41.12 -18.51 24.13
N ARG A 257 41.17 -18.47 22.80
CA ARG A 257 42.26 -19.08 22.03
C ARG A 257 43.61 -18.48 22.41
N ASP A 258 43.70 -17.16 22.50
CA ASP A 258 44.95 -16.48 22.85
C ASP A 258 45.44 -16.91 24.24
N TYR A 259 44.55 -17.02 25.25
CA TYR A 259 44.92 -17.57 26.57
C TYR A 259 45.36 -19.03 26.52
N PHE A 260 44.68 -19.85 25.72
CA PHE A 260 45.06 -21.25 25.52
C PHE A 260 46.44 -21.38 24.85
N ASP A 261 46.69 -20.62 23.78
CA ASP A 261 47.95 -20.66 23.04
C ASP A 261 49.11 -20.15 23.91
N HIS A 262 48.90 -19.09 24.71
CA HIS A 262 49.89 -18.62 25.69
C HIS A 262 50.20 -19.69 26.75
N TYR A 263 49.19 -20.42 27.23
CA TYR A 263 49.43 -21.55 28.14
C TYR A 263 50.23 -22.67 27.47
N ILE A 264 49.93 -22.99 26.21
CA ILE A 264 50.65 -24.02 25.47
C ILE A 264 52.12 -23.62 25.25
N ALA A 265 52.38 -22.35 24.94
CA ALA A 265 53.71 -21.80 24.64
C ALA A 265 54.56 -21.50 25.90
N GLY A 266 53.93 -21.07 27.00
CA GLY A 266 54.61 -20.57 28.20
C GLY A 266 55.04 -21.63 29.22
N GLY A 267 54.51 -22.85 29.15
CA GLY A 267 54.95 -24.01 29.95
C GLY A 267 54.76 -23.91 31.47
N ASP A 268 54.32 -22.76 32.00
CA ASP A 268 54.30 -22.51 33.44
C ASP A 268 52.97 -22.97 34.07
N GLY A 269 53.06 -23.90 35.02
CA GLY A 269 51.91 -24.58 35.62
C GLY A 269 51.00 -23.70 36.48
N MET A 270 51.43 -22.48 36.81
CA MET A 270 50.72 -21.57 37.73
C MET A 270 49.33 -21.13 37.24
N TYR A 271 49.09 -21.06 35.92
CA TYR A 271 47.82 -20.59 35.36
C TYR A 271 46.95 -21.71 34.77
N HIS A 272 47.32 -22.98 34.98
CA HIS A 272 46.61 -24.13 34.42
C HIS A 272 45.13 -24.17 34.84
N ASN A 273 44.86 -23.97 36.13
CA ASN A 273 43.50 -24.04 36.67
C ASN A 273 42.59 -22.93 36.11
N ASP A 274 43.13 -21.72 35.93
CA ASP A 274 42.37 -20.59 35.41
C ASP A 274 42.03 -20.77 33.92
N VAL A 275 42.97 -21.26 33.13
CA VAL A 275 42.75 -21.56 31.71
C VAL A 275 41.83 -22.76 31.55
N HIS A 276 41.99 -23.81 32.38
CA HIS A 276 41.08 -24.96 32.39
C HIS A 276 39.65 -24.55 32.74
N ALA A 277 39.47 -23.73 33.79
CA ALA A 277 38.17 -23.21 34.18
C ALA A 277 37.56 -22.34 33.06
N LEU A 278 38.35 -21.50 32.40
CA LEU A 278 37.90 -20.68 31.28
C LEU A 278 37.40 -21.53 30.11
N VAL A 279 38.18 -22.49 29.64
CA VAL A 279 37.82 -23.32 28.48
C VAL A 279 36.64 -24.25 28.83
N ALA A 280 36.57 -24.77 30.05
CA ALA A 280 35.43 -25.57 30.54
C ALA A 280 34.13 -24.75 30.55
N THR A 281 34.18 -23.54 31.10
CA THR A 281 33.02 -22.63 31.16
C THR A 281 32.59 -22.19 29.76
N ALA A 282 33.55 -21.95 28.87
CA ALA A 282 33.26 -21.66 27.46
C ALA A 282 32.56 -22.83 26.75
N TYR A 283 32.97 -24.08 27.00
CA TYR A 283 32.33 -25.27 26.43
C TYR A 283 30.90 -25.48 26.94
N ALA A 284 30.68 -25.21 28.23
CA ALA A 284 29.36 -25.30 28.85
C ALA A 284 28.39 -24.19 28.36
N SER A 285 28.92 -23.06 27.88
CA SER A 285 28.10 -21.93 27.42
C SER A 285 27.38 -22.20 26.09
N ASN A 286 26.23 -21.54 25.89
CA ASN A 286 25.46 -21.64 24.65
C ASN A 286 25.90 -20.65 23.55
N TRP A 287 27.09 -20.06 23.66
CA TRP A 287 27.47 -18.85 22.91
C TRP A 287 28.06 -19.11 21.52
N PHE A 288 28.71 -20.25 21.35
CA PHE A 288 29.61 -20.53 20.24
C PHE A 288 28.95 -21.39 19.16
N SER A 289 29.39 -21.22 17.91
CA SER A 289 28.95 -22.05 16.79
C SER A 289 29.36 -23.52 16.98
N PRO A 290 28.71 -24.48 16.28
CA PRO A 290 29.13 -25.89 16.32
C PRO A 290 30.62 -26.09 16.01
N SER A 291 31.16 -25.34 15.04
CA SER A 291 32.58 -25.39 14.68
C SER A 291 33.50 -24.88 15.82
N GLN A 292 33.14 -23.76 16.46
CA GLN A 292 33.90 -23.20 17.58
C GLN A 292 33.87 -24.13 18.80
N ARG A 293 32.73 -24.78 19.08
CA ARG A 293 32.62 -25.74 20.19
C ARG A 293 33.51 -26.95 20.02
N LEU A 294 33.68 -27.45 18.79
CA LEU A 294 34.61 -28.55 18.50
C LEU A 294 36.05 -28.16 18.83
N CYS A 295 36.47 -26.94 18.48
CA CYS A 295 37.80 -26.44 18.84
C CYS A 295 37.97 -26.33 20.37
N ILE A 296 36.99 -25.76 21.07
CA ILE A 296 37.02 -25.64 22.54
C ILE A 296 37.09 -27.02 23.21
N GLN A 297 36.35 -28.00 22.69
CA GLN A 297 36.38 -29.38 23.19
C GLN A 297 37.75 -30.04 23.01
N GLN A 298 38.43 -29.77 21.90
CA GLN A 298 39.79 -30.25 21.64
C GLN A 298 40.80 -29.61 22.62
N TRP A 299 40.64 -28.32 22.92
CA TRP A 299 41.46 -27.62 23.91
C TRP A 299 41.30 -28.24 25.32
N LEU A 300 40.07 -28.50 25.75
CA LEU A 300 39.78 -29.17 27.03
C LEU A 300 40.46 -30.54 27.17
N ARG A 301 40.39 -31.37 26.13
CA ARG A 301 41.07 -32.68 26.10
C ARG A 301 42.59 -32.53 26.22
N THR A 302 43.15 -31.52 25.56
CA THR A 302 44.59 -31.23 25.60
C THR A 302 45.04 -30.77 26.99
N LEU A 303 44.24 -29.92 27.65
CA LEU A 303 44.50 -29.50 29.04
C LEU A 303 44.41 -30.68 30.00
N SER A 304 43.40 -31.54 29.86
CA SER A 304 43.19 -32.71 30.71
C SER A 304 44.38 -33.69 30.64
N ARG A 305 44.91 -33.95 29.43
CA ARG A 305 46.07 -34.82 29.22
C ARG A 305 47.34 -34.25 29.86
N ARG A 306 47.61 -32.94 29.68
CA ARG A 306 48.75 -32.26 30.32
C ARG A 306 48.63 -32.23 31.85
N SER A 307 47.42 -32.13 32.39
CA SER A 307 47.18 -32.19 33.83
C SER A 307 47.66 -33.52 34.42
N GLN A 308 47.33 -34.64 33.75
CA GLN A 308 47.76 -35.99 34.13
C GLN A 308 49.29 -36.16 34.08
N GLU A 309 49.95 -35.53 33.10
CA GLU A 309 51.41 -35.52 32.96
C GLU A 309 52.11 -34.73 34.09
N ILE A 310 51.53 -33.60 34.53
CA ILE A 310 52.06 -32.77 35.62
C ILE A 310 51.87 -33.45 37.00
N THR A 311 50.75 -34.13 37.21
CA THR A 311 50.49 -34.90 38.44
C THR A 311 51.16 -36.28 38.46
N GLY A 312 51.75 -36.72 37.34
CA GLY A 312 52.25 -38.07 37.07
C GLY A 312 53.72 -38.35 37.44
N HIS A 313 54.31 -37.61 38.36
CA HIS A 313 55.56 -38.00 39.03
C HIS A 313 55.34 -38.23 40.54
N ARG A 314 54.46 -39.19 40.87
CA ARG A 314 54.64 -40.17 41.96
C ARG A 314 53.53 -41.22 41.96
N THR A 315 53.97 -42.47 41.74
CA THR A 315 53.43 -43.77 42.18
C THR A 315 52.07 -44.29 41.64
N ASN A 316 52.20 -45.26 40.72
CA ASN A 316 51.56 -46.59 40.64
C ASN A 316 50.16 -46.89 41.23
N MET A 317 49.40 -47.59 40.36
CA MET A 317 48.38 -48.66 40.56
C MET A 317 46.89 -48.27 40.68
N PRO A 318 45.96 -49.14 40.24
CA PRO A 318 45.94 -50.03 39.06
C PRO A 318 44.66 -49.90 38.20
N ASP A 319 44.70 -50.61 37.06
CA ASP A 319 43.60 -50.88 36.13
C ASP A 319 42.27 -51.26 36.78
N ILE A 320 41.18 -50.65 36.30
CA ILE A 320 39.86 -51.27 36.27
C ILE A 320 39.25 -51.04 34.88
N LEU A 321 39.10 -52.16 34.17
CA LEU A 321 38.50 -52.36 32.84
C LEU A 321 36.96 -52.10 32.82
N PRO A 322 36.31 -52.07 31.63
CA PRO A 322 35.09 -51.32 31.37
C PRO A 322 33.82 -52.10 31.72
N LEU A 323 32.76 -51.36 32.07
CA LEU A 323 31.40 -51.90 32.16
C LEU A 323 30.75 -51.88 30.77
N THR A 324 30.76 -53.04 30.10
CA THR A 324 29.74 -53.42 29.13
C THR A 324 28.82 -54.47 29.73
N SER A 325 27.59 -54.09 30.04
CA SER A 325 26.32 -54.76 29.68
C SER A 325 25.17 -53.97 30.28
#